data_AF-A0AAV2ST48-F1
#
_entry.id   AF-A0AAV2ST48-F1
#
_cell.length_a   1.000
_cell.length_b   1.000
_cell.length_c   1.000
_cell.angle_alpha   90.00
_cell.angle_beta   90.00
_cell.angle_gamma   90.00
#
_symmetry.space_group_name_H-M   'P 1'
#
loop_
_entity.id
_entity.type
_entity.pdbx_description
1 polymer ?
#
loop_
_entity_poly.entity_id
_entity_poly.type
_entity_poly.pdbx_seq_one_letter_code
_entity_poly.pdbx_strand_id
1 'polypeptide(L)'
;KESSAPGPDTIHPKVLKECAANLALPLFLIFRHSLDSGNLPLDWKLAHVTPIYKKGVKSDPLNYRPISLTSVPCKVMERLVKNKIMDHLESNNLLSKHQHGFRSRRSCLTQLLEYFQEIHDFLDASDPVDAVYLDCKKAFDTVPHKR
;
A
#
# COMPACT_ATOMS: atom_id res chain seq x y z
N LYS A 1 -8.33 -10.32 6.51
CA LYS A 1 -8.52 -11.79 6.43
C LYS A 1 -8.41 -12.33 7.84
N GLU A 2 -9.32 -13.19 8.28
CA GLU A 2 -9.36 -13.69 9.66
C GLU A 2 -8.23 -14.66 9.98
N SER A 3 -7.82 -15.46 8.99
CA SER A 3 -6.72 -16.44 9.09
C SER A 3 -5.33 -15.86 8.82
N SER A 4 -5.16 -14.53 8.84
CA SER A 4 -3.83 -13.95 8.65
C SER A 4 -2.98 -14.17 9.90
N ALA A 5 -1.69 -14.41 9.68
CA ALA A 5 -0.71 -14.50 10.77
C ALA A 5 -0.63 -13.18 11.56
N PRO A 6 -0.38 -13.24 12.88
CA PRO A 6 -0.27 -12.07 13.73
C PRO A 6 1.12 -11.43 13.59
N GLY A 7 1.24 -10.16 13.97
CA GLY A 7 2.54 -9.50 14.05
C GLY A 7 3.32 -9.94 15.30
N PRO A 8 4.40 -9.21 15.66
CA PRO A 8 5.15 -9.44 16.89
C PRO A 8 4.30 -9.36 18.17
N ASP A 9 3.17 -8.65 18.11
CA ASP A 9 2.19 -8.52 19.20
C ASP A 9 1.37 -9.79 19.46
N THR A 10 1.46 -10.81 18.59
CA THR A 10 0.70 -12.07 18.65
C THR A 10 -0.84 -11.91 18.54
N ILE A 11 -1.32 -10.70 18.25
CA ILE A 11 -2.75 -10.42 18.17
C ILE A 11 -3.29 -10.86 16.81
N HIS A 12 -4.10 -11.91 16.81
CA HIS A 12 -4.75 -12.39 15.59
C HIS A 12 -5.87 -11.44 15.12
N PRO A 13 -6.07 -11.30 13.79
CA PRO A 13 -7.18 -10.51 13.25
C PRO A 13 -8.55 -11.00 13.70
N LYS A 14 -8.69 -12.29 14.01
CA LYS A 14 -9.92 -12.88 14.54
C LYS A 14 -10.34 -12.23 15.87
N VAL A 15 -9.38 -11.99 16.77
CA VAL A 15 -9.64 -11.33 18.06
C VAL A 15 -10.20 -9.93 17.86
N LEU A 16 -9.61 -9.14 16.94
CA LEU A 16 -10.11 -7.80 16.64
C LEU A 16 -11.54 -7.81 16.08
N LYS A 17 -11.90 -8.84 15.32
CA LYS A 17 -13.25 -8.95 14.75
C LYS A 17 -14.28 -9.41 15.77
N GLU A 18 -13.99 -10.48 16.50
CA GLU A 18 -14.92 -11.07 17.46
C GLU A 18 -15.12 -10.17 18.68
N CYS A 19 -14.08 -9.45 19.11
CA CYS A 19 -14.12 -8.53 20.24
C CYS A 19 -14.23 -7.06 19.80
N ALA A 20 -14.66 -6.78 18.57
CA ALA A 20 -14.65 -5.43 17.99
C ALA A 20 -15.37 -4.38 18.86
N ALA A 21 -16.55 -4.73 19.41
CA ALA A 21 -17.33 -3.83 20.23
C ALA A 21 -16.59 -3.40 21.51
N ASN A 22 -15.89 -4.34 22.16
CA ASN A 22 -15.14 -4.09 23.39
C ASN A 22 -13.79 -3.42 23.11
N LEU A 23 -13.15 -3.71 21.97
CA LEU A 23 -11.84 -3.18 21.60
C LEU A 23 -11.92 -1.82 20.90
N ALA A 24 -13.09 -1.40 20.40
CA ALA A 24 -13.27 -0.15 19.68
C ALA A 24 -12.80 1.07 20.49
N LEU A 25 -13.26 1.21 21.73
CA LEU A 25 -12.91 2.37 22.57
C LEU A 25 -11.41 2.37 22.95
N PRO A 26 -10.81 1.28 23.46
CA PRO A 26 -9.37 1.24 23.74
C PRO A 26 -8.51 1.55 22.50
N LEU A 27 -8.82 0.94 21.35
CA LEU A 27 -8.06 1.20 20.12
C LEU A 27 -8.21 2.65 19.66
N PHE A 28 -9.42 3.23 19.75
CA PHE A 28 -9.64 4.64 19.45
C PHE A 28 -8.75 5.56 20.30
N LEU A 29 -8.68 5.33 21.61
CA LEU A 29 -7.84 6.12 22.50
C LEU A 29 -6.36 6.04 22.12
N ILE A 30 -5.87 4.84 21.80
CA ILE A 30 -4.48 4.63 21.35
C ILE A 30 -4.22 5.33 20.02
N PHE A 31 -5.12 5.17 19.04
CA PHE A 31 -4.99 5.81 17.73
C PHE A 31 -4.97 7.33 17.85
N ARG A 32 -5.88 7.90 18.63
CA ARG A 32 -5.97 9.33 18.85
C ARG A 32 -4.69 9.87 19.49
N HIS A 33 -4.25 9.25 20.59
CA HIS A 33 -3.00 9.64 21.24
C HIS A 33 -1.79 9.54 20.29
N SER A 34 -1.76 8.51 19.45
CA SER A 34 -0.68 8.31 18.48
C SER A 34 -0.66 9.40 17.40
N LEU A 35 -1.83 9.84 16.93
CA LEU A 35 -1.95 10.95 15.97
C LEU A 35 -1.58 12.29 16.62
N ASP A 36 -2.06 12.54 17.83
CA ASP A 36 -1.84 13.82 18.54
C ASP A 36 -0.36 13.99 18.95
N SER A 37 0.29 12.91 19.38
CA SER A 37 1.69 12.93 19.84
C SER A 37 2.72 12.66 18.74
N GLY A 38 2.30 12.14 17.58
CA GLY A 38 3.20 11.66 16.53
C GLY A 38 3.98 10.39 16.91
N ASN A 39 3.64 9.72 18.02
CA ASN A 39 4.35 8.54 18.52
C ASN A 39 3.46 7.29 18.46
N LEU A 40 4.01 6.20 17.92
CA LEU A 40 3.37 4.88 17.92
C LEU A 40 3.86 4.01 19.07
N PRO A 41 3.03 3.05 19.55
CA PRO A 41 3.50 1.99 20.44
C PRO A 41 4.74 1.28 19.89
N LEU A 42 5.68 0.93 20.76
CA LEU A 42 6.94 0.29 20.34
C LEU A 42 6.68 -1.01 19.56
N ASP A 43 5.75 -1.84 20.04
CA ASP A 43 5.39 -3.11 19.39
C ASP A 43 4.86 -2.91 17.96
N TRP A 44 4.26 -1.76 17.66
CA TRP A 44 3.74 -1.45 16.33
C TRP A 44 4.83 -0.99 15.35
N LYS A 45 6.00 -0.61 15.87
CA LYS A 45 7.19 -0.29 15.07
C LYS A 45 8.01 -1.54 14.73
N LEU A 46 7.68 -2.69 15.32
CA LEU A 46 8.32 -3.98 15.06
C LEU A 46 7.56 -4.74 13.96
N ALA A 47 8.28 -5.60 13.24
CA ALA A 47 7.70 -6.51 12.24
C ALA A 47 8.46 -7.82 12.19
N HIS A 48 7.75 -8.92 11.96
CA HIS A 48 8.39 -10.16 11.51
C HIS A 48 8.62 -10.08 10.00
N VAL A 49 9.88 -10.17 9.57
CA VAL A 49 10.24 -10.08 8.15
C VAL A 49 10.38 -11.48 7.57
N THR A 50 9.48 -11.85 6.67
CA THR A 50 9.52 -13.13 5.96
C THR A 50 9.98 -12.90 4.52
N PRO A 51 11.12 -13.47 4.09
CA PRO A 51 11.56 -13.36 2.70
C PRO A 51 10.72 -14.28 1.81
N ILE A 52 10.12 -13.71 0.76
CA ILE A 52 9.40 -14.47 -0.27
C ILE A 52 10.21 -14.46 -1.57
N TYR A 53 10.49 -15.65 -2.09
CA TYR A 53 11.23 -15.81 -3.33
C TYR A 53 10.49 -15.12 -4.50
N LYS A 54 11.20 -14.28 -5.26
CA LYS A 54 10.66 -13.49 -6.38
C LYS A 54 11.04 -14.09 -7.73
N LYS A 55 12.34 -14.25 -8.01
CA LYS A 55 12.89 -14.73 -9.30
C LYS A 55 14.39 -15.03 -9.19
N GLY A 56 15.00 -15.73 -10.16
CA GLY A 56 16.45 -15.88 -10.24
C GLY A 56 17.03 -17.08 -9.47
N VAL A 57 18.20 -16.91 -8.87
CA VAL A 57 18.90 -17.98 -8.14
C VAL A 57 18.47 -17.94 -6.67
N LYS A 58 18.05 -19.09 -6.11
CA LYS A 58 17.54 -19.21 -4.73
C LYS A 58 18.59 -19.00 -3.65
N SER A 59 19.88 -19.15 -3.96
CA SER A 59 20.96 -18.89 -3.00
C SER A 59 21.30 -17.41 -2.85
N ASP A 60 20.83 -16.54 -3.75
CA ASP A 60 21.07 -15.10 -3.68
C ASP A 60 19.94 -14.39 -2.91
N PRO A 61 20.22 -13.75 -1.77
CA PRO A 61 19.20 -13.05 -0.97
C PRO A 61 18.50 -11.90 -1.72
N LEU A 62 19.15 -11.28 -2.71
CA LEU A 62 18.57 -10.17 -3.49
C LEU A 62 17.38 -10.60 -4.36
N ASN A 63 17.22 -11.91 -4.55
CA ASN A 63 16.12 -12.53 -5.30
C ASN A 63 14.86 -12.75 -4.47
N TYR A 64 14.85 -12.31 -3.21
CA TYR A 64 13.71 -12.37 -2.30
C TYR A 64 13.13 -10.99 -2.05
N ARG A 65 11.81 -10.93 -1.88
CA ARG A 65 11.10 -9.74 -1.38
C ARG A 65 10.91 -9.89 0.13
N PRO A 66 11.38 -8.95 0.96
CA PRO A 66 11.02 -8.94 2.37
C PRO A 66 9.54 -8.57 2.50
N ILE A 67 8.76 -9.38 3.22
CA ILE A 67 7.40 -9.02 3.62
C ILE A 67 7.38 -8.79 5.13
N SER A 68 7.04 -7.57 5.51
CA SER A 68 6.92 -7.16 6.91
C SER A 68 5.52 -7.48 7.44
N LEU A 69 5.46 -8.42 8.39
CA LEU A 69 4.24 -8.72 9.12
C LEU A 69 4.19 -7.85 10.38
N THR A 70 3.52 -6.70 10.26
CA THR A 70 3.27 -5.76 11.37
C THR A 70 2.02 -6.12 12.17
N SER A 71 1.91 -5.53 13.36
CA SER A 71 0.75 -5.59 14.25
C SER A 71 -0.58 -5.34 13.52
N VAL A 72 -1.61 -6.12 13.85
CA VAL A 72 -2.93 -5.99 13.21
C VAL A 72 -3.61 -4.67 13.60
N PRO A 73 -3.66 -4.25 14.89
CA PRO A 73 -4.08 -2.90 15.27
C PRO A 73 -3.37 -1.78 14.49
N CYS A 74 -2.05 -1.89 14.28
CA CYS A 74 -1.29 -0.91 13.50
C CYS A 74 -1.82 -0.78 12.07
N LYS A 75 -2.05 -1.92 11.38
CA LYS A 75 -2.63 -1.93 10.03
C LYS A 75 -4.04 -1.33 9.95
N VAL A 76 -4.82 -1.44 11.03
CA VAL A 76 -6.14 -0.79 11.12
C VAL A 76 -5.97 0.73 11.13
N MET A 77 -5.06 1.25 11.97
CA MET A 77 -4.75 2.67 12.01
C MET A 77 -4.21 3.18 10.67
N GLU A 78 -3.25 2.48 10.05
CA GLU A 78 -2.70 2.81 8.74
C GLU A 78 -3.80 2.91 7.68
N ARG A 79 -4.79 2.02 7.72
CA ARG A 79 -5.93 2.05 6.79
C ARG A 79 -6.81 3.29 7.01
N LEU A 80 -7.07 3.66 8.25
CA LEU A 80 -7.85 4.87 8.56
C LEU A 80 -7.14 6.12 8.04
N VAL A 81 -5.83 6.22 8.29
CA VAL A 81 -4.99 7.33 7.80
C VAL A 81 -4.96 7.34 6.27
N LYS A 82 -4.71 6.19 5.64
CA LYS A 82 -4.71 6.05 4.18
C LYS A 82 -6.03 6.53 3.58
N ASN A 83 -7.16 6.08 4.11
CA ASN A 83 -8.47 6.46 3.59
C ASN A 83 -8.65 7.97 3.65
N LYS A 84 -8.32 8.60 4.79
CA LYS A 84 -8.45 10.05 4.94
C LYS A 84 -7.53 10.84 4.00
N ILE A 85 -6.29 10.36 3.78
CA ILE A 85 -5.36 10.96 2.82
C ILE A 85 -5.90 10.82 1.39
N MET A 86 -6.34 9.61 1.01
CA MET A 86 -6.87 9.37 -0.33
C MET A 86 -8.12 10.20 -0.61
N ASP A 87 -9.04 10.32 0.35
CA ASP A 87 -10.24 11.16 0.23
C ASP A 87 -9.85 12.61 -0.03
N HIS A 88 -8.85 13.13 0.69
CA HIS A 88 -8.34 14.48 0.47
C HIS A 88 -7.70 14.64 -0.92
N LEU A 89 -6.84 13.70 -1.33
CA LEU A 89 -6.18 13.74 -2.62
C LEU A 89 -7.16 13.67 -3.80
N GLU A 90 -8.21 12.85 -3.68
CA GLU A 90 -9.23 12.70 -4.72
C GLU A 90 -10.18 13.90 -4.76
N SER A 91 -10.69 14.37 -3.62
CA SER A 91 -11.59 15.54 -3.56
C SER A 91 -10.95 16.84 -4.05
N ASN A 92 -9.62 16.96 -3.92
CA ASN A 92 -8.86 18.12 -4.37
C ASN A 92 -8.18 17.91 -5.74
N ASN A 93 -8.45 16.81 -6.44
CA ASN A 93 -7.87 16.49 -7.76
C ASN A 93 -6.32 16.56 -7.78
N LEU A 94 -5.66 16.14 -6.71
CA LEU A 94 -4.19 16.21 -6.55
C LEU A 94 -3.46 15.02 -7.18
N LEU A 95 -4.20 14.03 -7.70
CA LEU A 95 -3.65 12.87 -8.40
C LEU A 95 -3.82 13.00 -9.91
N SER A 96 -2.80 12.58 -10.66
CA SER A 96 -2.88 12.54 -12.12
C SER A 96 -4.08 11.70 -12.60
N LYS A 97 -4.75 12.16 -13.65
CA LYS A 97 -5.88 11.46 -14.29
C LYS A 97 -5.44 10.11 -14.89
N HIS A 98 -4.20 10.04 -15.38
CA HIS A 98 -3.57 8.85 -15.97
C HIS A 98 -2.90 7.93 -14.93
N GLN A 99 -3.02 8.23 -13.62
CA GLN A 99 -2.55 7.31 -12.59
C GLN A 99 -3.63 6.25 -12.33
N HIS A 100 -3.38 5.00 -12.67
CA HIS A 100 -4.34 3.90 -12.41
C HIS A 100 -3.97 3.05 -11.19
N GLY A 101 -2.68 2.96 -10.88
CA GLY A 101 -2.19 2.20 -9.73
C GLY A 101 -2.72 2.76 -8.40
N PHE A 102 -3.18 1.86 -7.54
CA PHE A 102 -3.64 2.16 -6.17
C PHE A 102 -4.81 3.15 -6.03
N ARG A 103 -5.54 3.43 -7.12
CA ARG A 103 -6.72 4.30 -7.09
C ARG A 103 -8.03 3.52 -7.12
N SER A 104 -9.06 4.09 -6.51
CA SER A 104 -10.41 3.53 -6.59
C SER A 104 -10.96 3.64 -8.00
N ARG A 105 -11.76 2.65 -8.44
CA ARG A 105 -12.40 2.61 -9.78
C ARG A 105 -11.44 2.66 -10.98
N ARG A 106 -10.15 2.41 -10.77
CA ARG A 106 -9.13 2.28 -11.82
C ARG A 106 -8.51 0.89 -11.75
N SER A 107 -8.13 0.36 -12.89
CA SER A 107 -7.53 -0.99 -13.03
C SER A 107 -6.48 -1.02 -14.14
N CYS A 108 -5.74 -2.11 -14.24
CA CYS A 108 -4.81 -2.34 -15.35
C CYS A 108 -5.54 -2.29 -16.71
N LEU A 109 -6.78 -2.80 -16.77
CA LEU A 109 -7.58 -2.76 -17.98
C LEU A 109 -7.93 -1.33 -18.39
N THR A 110 -8.36 -0.49 -17.44
CA THR A 110 -8.67 0.92 -17.77
C THR A 110 -7.45 1.68 -18.29
N GLN A 111 -6.26 1.38 -17.77
CA GLN A 111 -5.02 1.99 -18.27
C GLN A 111 -4.69 1.52 -19.67
N LEU A 112 -4.84 0.21 -19.92
CA LEU A 112 -4.57 -0.39 -21.22
C LEU A 112 -5.53 0.15 -22.29
N LEU A 113 -6.81 0.33 -21.96
CA LEU A 113 -7.79 0.90 -22.87
C LEU A 113 -7.48 2.37 -23.20
N GLU A 114 -7.16 3.19 -22.20
CA GLU A 114 -6.75 4.59 -22.45
C GLU A 114 -5.47 4.65 -23.31
N TYR A 115 -4.49 3.78 -23.04
CA TYR A 115 -3.28 3.68 -23.82
C TYR A 115 -3.52 3.26 -25.28
N PHE A 116 -4.36 2.24 -25.52
CA PHE A 116 -4.67 1.82 -26.88
C PHE A 116 -5.47 2.87 -27.64
N GLN A 117 -6.40 3.56 -26.97
CA GLN A 117 -7.13 4.66 -27.59
C GLN A 117 -6.16 5.74 -28.09
N GLU A 118 -5.22 6.15 -27.25
CA GLU A 118 -4.20 7.15 -27.61
C GLU A 118 -3.35 6.71 -28.80
N ILE A 119 -2.92 5.43 -28.83
CA ILE A 119 -2.20 4.87 -29.99
C ILE A 119 -3.05 4.91 -31.26
N HIS A 120 -4.32 4.49 -31.17
CA HIS A 120 -5.21 4.46 -32.32
C HIS A 120 -5.43 5.86 -32.90
N ASP A 121 -5.61 6.86 -32.03
CA ASP A 121 -5.79 8.26 -32.45
C ASP A 121 -4.56 8.77 -33.24
N PHE A 122 -3.34 8.44 -32.81
CA PHE A 122 -2.11 8.79 -33.55
C PHE A 122 -1.96 8.01 -34.86
N LEU A 123 -2.30 6.72 -34.88
CA LEU A 123 -2.24 5.90 -36.09
C LEU A 123 -3.23 6.41 -37.16
N ASP A 124 -4.43 6.82 -36.77
CA ASP A 124 -5.44 7.39 -37.67
C ASP A 124 -4.97 8.74 -38.24
N ALA A 125 -4.20 9.51 -37.46
CA ALA A 125 -3.54 10.74 -37.91
C ALA A 125 -2.30 10.49 -38.79
N SER A 126 -1.88 9.22 -38.97
CA SER A 126 -0.61 8.83 -39.61
C SER A 126 0.63 9.40 -38.93
N ASP A 127 0.53 9.68 -37.63
CA ASP A 127 1.66 10.14 -36.81
C ASP A 127 2.46 8.94 -36.28
N PRO A 128 3.81 9.01 -36.26
CA PRO A 128 4.65 7.98 -35.67
C PRO A 128 4.47 7.92 -34.15
N VAL A 129 4.46 6.70 -33.59
CA VAL A 129 4.31 6.47 -32.15
C VAL A 129 5.49 5.67 -31.61
N ASP A 130 6.17 6.24 -30.60
CA ASP A 130 7.22 5.58 -29.84
C ASP A 130 6.80 5.44 -28.37
N ALA A 131 6.96 4.24 -27.78
CA ALA A 131 6.60 3.95 -26.40
C ALA A 131 7.85 3.72 -25.53
N VAL A 132 7.95 4.44 -24.41
CA VAL A 132 9.03 4.29 -23.43
C VAL A 132 8.47 3.71 -22.12
N TYR A 133 8.92 2.51 -21.75
CA TYR A 133 8.55 1.87 -20.50
C TYR A 133 9.60 2.12 -19.41
N LEU A 134 9.14 2.61 -18.26
CA LEU A 134 9.98 2.92 -17.09
C LEU A 134 9.60 2.04 -15.90
N ASP A 135 10.60 1.55 -15.15
CA ASP A 135 10.39 0.82 -13.89
C ASP A 135 11.37 1.30 -12.81
N CYS A 136 10.92 1.30 -11.56
CA CYS A 136 11.71 1.73 -10.41
C CYS A 136 12.26 0.53 -9.64
N LYS A 137 13.58 0.45 -9.51
CA LYS A 137 14.23 -0.60 -8.72
C LYS A 137 13.95 -0.39 -7.22
N LYS A 138 13.33 -1.39 -6.60
CA LYS A 138 13.02 -1.41 -5.14
C LYS A 138 12.21 -0.19 -4.67
N ALA A 139 11.20 0.22 -5.43
CA ALA A 139 10.45 1.46 -5.21
C ALA A 139 9.96 1.71 -3.76
N PHE A 140 9.56 0.66 -3.01
CA PHE A 140 9.12 0.82 -1.62
C PHE A 140 10.28 0.96 -0.62
N ASP A 141 11.44 0.40 -0.92
CA ASP A 141 12.61 0.42 -0.03
C ASP A 141 13.45 1.70 -0.22
N THR A 142 13.29 2.40 -1.35
CA THR A 142 14.12 3.54 -1.75
C THR A 142 13.48 4.90 -1.48
N VAL A 143 12.35 4.96 -0.79
CA VAL A 143 11.67 6.23 -0.49
C VAL A 143 12.47 6.99 0.59
N PRO A 144 12.96 8.22 0.31
CA PRO A 144 13.71 8.99 1.29
C PRO A 144 12.79 9.44 2.43
N HIS A 145 13.27 9.31 3.68
CA HIS A 145 12.51 9.68 4.88
C HIS A 145 12.62 11.18 5.20
N LYS A 146 13.64 11.85 4.67
CA LYS A 146 13.80 13.31 4.71
C LYS A 146 13.56 13.85 3.31
N ARG A 147 12.78 14.92 3.20
CA ARG A 147 12.66 15.69 1.95
C ARG A 147 13.89 16.57 1.76
#